data_AF-A0A5C5WT55-F1
#
_entry.id   AF-A0A5C5WT55-F1
#
_cell.length_a   1.000
_cell.length_b   1.000
_cell.length_c   1.000
_cell.angle_alpha   90.00
_cell.angle_beta   90.00
_cell.angle_gamma   90.00
#
_symmetry.space_group_name_H-M   'P 1'
#
loop_
_entity.id
_entity.type
_entity.pdbx_description
1 polymer ?
#
loop_
_entity_poly.entity_id
_entity_poly.type
_entity_poly.pdbx_seq_one_letter_code
_entity_poly.pdbx_strand_id
1 'polypeptide(L)'
;MWHSSRGNRTLQDAEALLVASAIDMMIDALAVHVDDDDELNDSLSDSDLAIPDCESGILIFDRLGACQRIAVLHQIATYLLTDTSQPLKLTAILEAGVAAVYVEIRDQLAIEIDLCDELNVGDAYTWRAMVRESLLELANRDDEDVDLPPLRSEDLPRWEDVVDILATAVLWDRDFEMTDGFLDEDPYISSHRRKLLGIDHDYFTDVPQDPKPEVAHRLIRETRGLLRLRAR
;
A
#
# COMPACT_ATOMS: atom_id res chain seq x y z
N MET A 1 -8.28 12.68 -2.70
CA MET A 1 -7.04 13.46 -2.60
C MET A 1 -6.22 13.00 -1.40
N TRP A 2 -4.99 12.63 -1.67
CA TRP A 2 -3.98 12.20 -0.69
C TRP A 2 -2.99 13.33 -0.43
N HIS A 3 -2.50 13.46 0.80
CA HIS A 3 -1.44 14.41 1.13
C HIS A 3 -0.08 13.75 0.91
N SER A 4 0.69 14.21 -0.08
CA SER A 4 2.02 13.66 -0.42
C SER A 4 3.12 14.71 -0.26
N SER A 5 4.38 14.27 -0.29
CA SER A 5 5.56 15.15 -0.33
C SER A 5 5.53 16.18 -1.48
N ARG A 6 4.79 15.89 -2.56
CA ARG A 6 4.60 16.76 -3.73
C ARG A 6 3.32 17.61 -3.65
N GLY A 7 2.64 17.61 -2.52
CA GLY A 7 1.36 18.30 -2.29
C GLY A 7 0.16 17.36 -2.33
N ASN A 8 -1.04 17.94 -2.26
CA ASN A 8 -2.29 17.17 -2.32
C ASN A 8 -2.54 16.70 -3.75
N ARG A 9 -2.67 15.39 -3.97
CA ARG A 9 -2.90 14.83 -5.30
C ARG A 9 -3.82 13.61 -5.30
N THR A 10 -4.38 13.31 -6.45
CA THR A 10 -5.09 12.06 -6.77
C THR A 10 -4.32 11.44 -7.93
N LEU A 11 -3.97 10.16 -7.82
CA LEU A 11 -3.23 9.45 -8.87
C LEU A 11 -4.06 9.39 -10.14
N GLN A 12 -3.40 9.49 -11.29
CA GLN A 12 -4.03 9.41 -12.61
C GLN A 12 -3.41 8.28 -13.44
N ASP A 13 -4.08 7.97 -14.55
CA ASP A 13 -3.58 7.12 -15.63
C ASP A 13 -2.78 5.88 -15.18
N ALA A 14 -1.47 5.85 -15.46
CA ALA A 14 -0.63 4.67 -15.23
C ALA A 14 -0.32 4.48 -13.74
N GLU A 15 -0.05 5.58 -13.02
CA GLU A 15 0.21 5.53 -11.58
C GLU A 15 -1.02 5.02 -10.82
N ALA A 16 -2.22 5.46 -11.21
CA ALA A 16 -3.48 4.99 -10.65
C ALA A 16 -3.74 3.51 -10.97
N LEU A 17 -3.44 3.06 -12.19
CA LEU A 17 -3.61 1.67 -12.59
C LEU A 17 -2.67 0.74 -11.80
N LEU A 18 -1.40 1.12 -11.66
CA LEU A 18 -0.40 0.36 -10.92
C LEU A 18 -0.84 0.14 -9.46
N VAL A 19 -1.20 1.23 -8.77
CA VAL A 19 -1.68 1.17 -7.38
C VAL A 19 -3.00 0.40 -7.28
N ALA A 20 -3.91 0.57 -8.23
CA ALA A 20 -5.17 -0.16 -8.23
C ALA A 20 -4.96 -1.67 -8.37
N SER A 21 -4.08 -2.11 -9.27
CA SER A 21 -3.76 -3.53 -9.46
C SER A 21 -3.14 -4.13 -8.20
N ALA A 22 -2.21 -3.43 -7.55
CA ALA A 22 -1.61 -3.91 -6.30
C ALA A 22 -2.65 -4.04 -5.17
N ILE A 23 -3.54 -3.06 -5.02
CA ILE A 23 -4.62 -3.13 -4.03
C ILE A 23 -5.58 -4.29 -4.32
N ASP A 24 -5.89 -4.60 -5.59
CA ASP A 24 -6.74 -5.74 -5.94
C ASP A 24 -6.09 -7.07 -5.53
N MET A 25 -4.78 -7.23 -5.79
CA MET A 25 -4.00 -8.40 -5.37
C MET A 25 -4.00 -8.58 -3.85
N MET A 26 -3.74 -7.51 -3.09
CA MET A 26 -3.78 -7.56 -1.63
C MET A 26 -5.19 -7.89 -1.11
N ILE A 27 -6.24 -7.36 -1.75
CA ILE A 27 -7.62 -7.70 -1.40
C ILE A 27 -7.93 -9.17 -1.68
N ASP A 28 -7.46 -9.73 -2.79
CA ASP A 28 -7.62 -11.16 -3.10
C ASP A 28 -6.97 -12.04 -2.03
N ALA A 29 -5.73 -11.69 -1.62
CA ALA A 29 -5.02 -12.40 -0.56
C ALA A 29 -5.72 -12.29 0.80
N LEU A 30 -6.28 -11.13 1.14
CA LEU A 30 -6.96 -10.91 2.43
C LEU A 30 -8.38 -11.51 2.47
N ALA A 31 -9.07 -11.58 1.33
CA ALA A 31 -10.46 -11.98 1.27
C ALA A 31 -10.72 -13.41 1.78
N VAL A 32 -9.73 -14.30 1.66
CA VAL A 32 -9.85 -15.69 2.14
C VAL A 32 -9.83 -15.80 3.66
N HIS A 33 -9.34 -14.77 4.37
CA HIS A 33 -9.19 -14.75 5.83
C HIS A 33 -10.28 -13.93 6.54
N VAL A 34 -11.19 -13.28 5.80
CA VAL A 34 -12.20 -12.37 6.38
C VAL A 34 -13.13 -13.08 7.36
N ASP A 35 -13.50 -14.32 7.07
CA ASP A 35 -14.43 -15.07 7.92
C ASP A 35 -13.71 -15.76 9.10
N ASP A 36 -12.37 -15.88 9.05
CA ASP A 36 -11.55 -16.47 10.13
C ASP A 36 -11.33 -15.48 11.28
N ASP A 37 -11.42 -14.17 11.02
CA ASP A 37 -11.28 -13.10 12.04
C ASP A 37 -12.37 -13.19 13.14
N ASP A 38 -13.56 -13.73 12.84
CA ASP A 38 -14.65 -13.91 13.81
C ASP A 38 -14.46 -15.14 14.73
N GLU A 39 -13.71 -16.16 14.30
CA GLU A 39 -13.51 -17.42 15.05
C GLU A 39 -12.42 -17.33 16.13
N LEU A 40 -11.52 -16.35 16.03
CA LEU A 40 -10.40 -16.11 16.95
C LEU A 40 -10.83 -15.67 18.37
N ASN A 41 -12.08 -15.21 18.56
CA ASN A 41 -12.54 -14.73 19.85
C ASN A 41 -13.10 -15.82 20.79
N ASP A 42 -13.35 -17.05 20.30
CA ASP A 42 -14.08 -18.07 21.07
C ASP A 42 -13.29 -19.37 21.36
N SER A 43 -12.08 -19.54 20.81
CA SER A 43 -11.29 -20.77 21.00
C SER A 43 -9.80 -20.53 21.25
N LEU A 44 -9.35 -20.78 22.48
CA LEU A 44 -7.94 -20.95 22.81
C LEU A 44 -7.40 -22.25 22.19
N SER A 45 -7.19 -22.29 20.87
CA SER A 45 -6.46 -23.39 20.23
C SER A 45 -5.26 -22.88 19.45
N ASP A 46 -4.12 -23.41 19.89
CA ASP A 46 -2.74 -23.36 19.38
C ASP A 46 -2.59 -23.95 17.96
N SER A 47 -3.54 -23.67 17.08
CA SER A 47 -3.61 -24.15 15.69
C SER A 47 -3.08 -23.04 14.80
N ASP A 48 -1.87 -23.23 14.28
CA ASP A 48 -1.27 -22.51 13.13
C ASP A 48 -2.07 -21.26 12.74
N LEU A 49 -1.80 -20.15 13.43
CA LEU A 49 -2.33 -18.83 13.06
C LEU A 49 -2.07 -18.68 11.58
N ALA A 50 -3.12 -18.71 10.76
CA ALA A 50 -3.03 -18.43 9.33
C ALA A 50 -2.68 -16.95 9.21
N ILE A 51 -1.38 -16.66 9.37
CA ILE A 51 -0.79 -15.39 9.03
C ILE A 51 -1.23 -15.14 7.59
N PRO A 52 -1.96 -14.05 7.28
CA PRO A 52 -2.35 -13.76 5.92
C PRO A 52 -1.10 -13.78 5.04
N ASP A 53 -1.13 -14.47 3.90
CA ASP A 53 0.00 -14.61 2.95
C ASP A 53 0.49 -13.28 2.33
N CYS A 54 0.04 -12.13 2.85
CA CYS A 54 0.38 -10.77 2.45
C CYS A 54 1.15 -10.01 3.56
N GLU A 55 2.16 -10.63 4.17
CA GLU A 55 3.10 -9.90 5.03
C GLU A 55 3.99 -8.99 4.19
N SER A 56 3.93 -7.69 4.44
CA SER A 56 4.70 -6.67 3.72
C SER A 56 6.09 -6.41 4.32
N GLY A 57 6.37 -6.96 5.50
CA GLY A 57 7.53 -6.60 6.32
C GLY A 57 7.37 -5.24 7.02
N ILE A 58 6.23 -4.56 6.86
CA ILE A 58 5.92 -3.28 7.51
C ILE A 58 5.08 -3.55 8.75
N LEU A 59 5.77 -3.57 9.89
CA LEU A 59 5.25 -4.02 11.18
C LEU A 59 3.90 -3.42 11.60
N ILE A 60 3.66 -2.12 11.36
CA ILE A 60 2.37 -1.50 11.74
C ILE A 60 1.22 -2.10 10.94
N PHE A 61 1.41 -2.24 9.63
CA PHE A 61 0.39 -2.78 8.74
C PHE A 61 0.22 -4.29 8.96
N ASP A 62 1.33 -5.01 9.14
CA ASP A 62 1.31 -6.45 9.30
C ASP A 62 0.69 -6.90 10.65
N ARG A 63 0.69 -6.04 11.66
CA ARG A 63 0.00 -6.32 12.94
C ARG A 63 -1.53 -6.23 12.87
N LEU A 64 -2.08 -5.68 11.79
CA LEU A 64 -3.52 -5.54 11.62
C LEU A 64 -4.17 -6.87 11.21
N GLY A 65 -5.37 -7.13 11.73
CA GLY A 65 -6.23 -8.23 11.27
C GLY A 65 -6.71 -8.03 9.83
N ALA A 66 -7.24 -9.09 9.20
CA ALA A 66 -7.60 -9.03 7.78
C ALA A 66 -8.67 -7.96 7.49
N CYS A 67 -9.70 -7.90 8.33
CA CYS A 67 -10.76 -6.89 8.25
C CYS A 67 -10.24 -5.46 8.39
N GLN A 68 -9.27 -5.23 9.28
CA GLN A 68 -8.62 -3.93 9.48
C GLN A 68 -7.78 -3.53 8.27
N ARG A 69 -6.98 -4.45 7.72
CA ARG A 69 -6.18 -4.20 6.50
C ARG A 69 -7.08 -3.86 5.32
N ILE A 70 -8.21 -4.57 5.14
CA ILE A 70 -9.21 -4.24 4.11
C ILE A 70 -9.77 -2.83 4.30
N ALA A 71 -10.08 -2.42 5.53
CA ALA A 71 -10.56 -1.08 5.80
C ALA A 71 -9.51 0.00 5.45
N VAL A 72 -8.24 -0.25 5.78
CA VAL A 72 -7.11 0.62 5.41
C VAL A 72 -6.95 0.71 3.89
N LEU A 73 -6.93 -0.42 3.18
CA LEU A 73 -6.82 -0.47 1.72
C LEU A 73 -7.99 0.24 1.04
N HIS A 74 -9.21 0.11 1.57
CA HIS A 74 -10.37 0.84 1.07
C HIS A 74 -10.20 2.36 1.21
N GLN A 75 -9.71 2.83 2.35
CA GLN A 75 -9.43 4.26 2.56
C GLN A 75 -8.33 4.75 1.62
N ILE A 76 -7.23 4.00 1.51
CA ILE A 76 -6.13 4.31 0.59
C ILE A 76 -6.65 4.42 -0.85
N ALA A 77 -7.38 3.40 -1.33
CA ALA A 77 -7.97 3.41 -2.67
C ALA A 77 -8.90 4.62 -2.87
N THR A 78 -9.73 4.94 -1.88
CA THR A 78 -10.63 6.10 -1.95
C THR A 78 -9.84 7.40 -2.12
N TYR A 79 -8.83 7.66 -1.29
CA TYR A 79 -8.16 8.95 -1.28
C TYR A 79 -7.05 9.10 -2.33
N LEU A 80 -6.40 7.99 -2.75
CA LEU A 80 -5.44 8.00 -3.86
C LEU A 80 -6.13 7.99 -5.22
N LEU A 81 -7.23 7.25 -5.38
CA LEU A 81 -7.84 7.01 -6.69
C LEU A 81 -9.09 7.84 -6.95
N THR A 82 -9.61 8.61 -6.00
CA THR A 82 -10.77 9.50 -6.22
C THR A 82 -10.51 10.92 -5.77
N ASP A 83 -11.18 11.86 -6.43
CA ASP A 83 -11.17 13.24 -6.01
C ASP A 83 -12.08 13.40 -4.78
N THR A 84 -11.49 13.86 -3.67
CA THR A 84 -12.18 14.01 -2.38
C THR A 84 -12.12 15.49 -2.00
N SER A 85 -13.17 15.98 -1.34
CA SER A 85 -13.28 17.40 -0.98
C SER A 85 -12.19 17.88 -0.02
N GLN A 86 -11.62 16.97 0.77
CA GLN A 86 -10.50 17.24 1.67
C GLN A 86 -9.47 16.12 1.57
N PRO A 87 -8.17 16.43 1.75
CA PRO A 87 -7.15 15.41 1.85
C PRO A 87 -7.36 14.53 3.09
N LEU A 88 -7.00 13.25 2.99
CA LEU A 88 -6.98 12.37 4.15
C LEU A 88 -5.95 12.88 5.16
N LYS A 89 -6.31 12.88 6.44
CA LYS A 89 -5.34 13.08 7.51
C LYS A 89 -4.43 11.85 7.56
N LEU A 90 -3.13 12.08 7.41
CA LEU A 90 -2.14 10.99 7.45
C LEU A 90 -1.97 10.49 8.88
N THR A 91 -1.89 9.16 9.01
CA THR A 91 -1.60 8.44 10.24
C THR A 91 -0.56 7.37 9.93
N ALA A 92 0.16 6.89 10.95
CA ALA A 92 1.19 5.88 10.76
C ALA A 92 0.64 4.61 10.09
N ILE A 93 -0.60 4.24 10.39
CA ILE A 93 -1.30 3.10 9.79
C ILE A 93 -1.56 3.31 8.29
N LEU A 94 -2.03 4.50 7.91
CA LEU A 94 -2.35 4.80 6.52
C LEU A 94 -1.09 4.90 5.65
N GLU A 95 -0.02 5.52 6.16
CA GLU A 95 1.25 5.59 5.44
C GLU A 95 1.96 4.24 5.39
N ALA A 96 1.92 3.45 6.48
CA ALA A 96 2.39 2.06 6.45
C ALA A 96 1.61 1.22 5.43
N GLY A 97 0.29 1.41 5.31
CA GLY A 97 -0.53 0.73 4.31
C GLY A 97 -0.16 1.13 2.87
N VAL A 98 0.14 2.41 2.62
CA VAL A 98 0.65 2.84 1.30
C VAL A 98 2.01 2.23 1.02
N ALA A 99 2.92 2.22 1.99
CA ALA A 99 4.21 1.58 1.85
C ALA A 99 4.06 0.07 1.56
N ALA A 100 3.10 -0.61 2.20
CA ALA A 100 2.79 -2.02 1.93
C ALA A 100 2.29 -2.26 0.50
N VAL A 101 1.49 -1.35 -0.06
CA VAL A 101 1.10 -1.40 -1.49
C VAL A 101 2.32 -1.33 -2.41
N TYR A 102 3.34 -0.54 -2.07
CA TYR A 102 4.58 -0.47 -2.85
C TYR A 102 5.50 -1.67 -2.65
N VAL A 103 5.43 -2.34 -1.50
CA VAL A 103 6.07 -3.66 -1.31
C VAL A 103 5.39 -4.70 -2.21
N GLU A 104 4.06 -4.76 -2.24
CA GLU A 104 3.32 -5.67 -3.13
C GLU A 104 3.73 -5.47 -4.60
N ILE A 105 3.90 -4.22 -5.05
CA ILE A 105 4.36 -3.94 -6.41
C ILE A 105 5.75 -4.56 -6.68
N ARG A 106 6.66 -4.52 -5.71
CA ARG A 106 8.00 -5.15 -5.83
C ARG A 106 7.90 -6.66 -5.88
N ASP A 107 7.05 -7.25 -5.06
CA ASP A 107 6.85 -8.69 -5.04
C ASP A 107 6.24 -9.17 -6.35
N GLN A 108 5.26 -8.46 -6.90
CA GLN A 108 4.67 -8.76 -8.20
C GLN A 108 5.67 -8.61 -9.36
N LEU A 109 6.60 -7.65 -9.28
CA LEU A 109 7.72 -7.56 -10.22
C LEU A 109 8.66 -8.74 -10.13
N ALA A 110 9.01 -9.17 -8.91
CA ALA A 110 9.88 -10.33 -8.69
C ALA A 110 9.23 -11.60 -9.24
N ILE A 111 7.95 -11.82 -8.95
CA ILE A 111 7.15 -12.93 -9.47
C ILE A 111 7.08 -12.88 -11.00
N GLU A 112 6.80 -11.72 -11.59
CA GLU A 112 6.76 -11.55 -13.05
C GLU A 112 8.11 -11.89 -13.71
N ILE A 113 9.22 -11.46 -13.11
CA ILE A 113 10.57 -11.72 -13.63
C ILE A 113 10.89 -13.21 -13.53
N ASP A 114 10.66 -13.82 -12.37
CA ASP A 114 10.97 -15.23 -12.12
C ASP A 114 10.12 -16.18 -12.97
N LEU A 115 8.85 -15.82 -13.24
CA LEU A 115 7.91 -16.63 -14.01
C LEU A 115 7.76 -16.17 -15.47
N CYS A 116 8.62 -15.27 -15.95
CA CYS A 116 8.46 -14.62 -17.26
C CYS A 116 8.31 -15.62 -18.44
N ASP A 117 8.99 -16.76 -18.39
CA ASP A 117 8.94 -17.80 -19.42
C ASP A 117 7.68 -18.68 -19.34
N GLU A 118 6.99 -18.69 -18.20
CA GLU A 118 5.76 -19.45 -17.94
C GLU A 118 4.49 -18.64 -18.24
N LEU A 119 4.61 -17.31 -18.26
CA LEU A 119 3.52 -16.38 -18.53
C LEU A 119 3.17 -16.33 -20.03
N ASN A 120 1.92 -15.99 -20.33
CA ASN A 120 1.53 -15.69 -21.71
C ASN A 120 2.34 -14.49 -22.22
N VAL A 121 2.63 -14.45 -23.52
CA VAL A 121 3.40 -13.36 -24.16
C VAL A 121 2.82 -11.97 -23.87
N GLY A 122 1.49 -11.87 -23.65
CA GLY A 122 0.81 -10.62 -23.31
C GLY A 122 0.96 -10.20 -21.84
N ASP A 123 1.16 -11.16 -20.94
CA ASP A 123 1.15 -10.94 -19.48
C ASP A 123 2.56 -10.81 -18.90
N ALA A 124 3.57 -11.36 -19.59
CA ALA A 124 4.97 -11.47 -19.15
C ALA A 124 5.67 -10.15 -18.79
N TYR A 125 5.07 -9.00 -19.11
CA TYR A 125 5.67 -7.67 -18.89
C TYR A 125 4.67 -6.65 -18.31
N THR A 126 3.58 -7.11 -17.71
CA THR A 126 2.47 -6.24 -17.30
C THR A 126 2.88 -5.29 -16.18
N TRP A 127 3.47 -5.81 -15.10
CA TRP A 127 3.97 -5.02 -13.96
C TRP A 127 5.14 -4.14 -14.37
N ARG A 128 6.12 -4.68 -15.11
CA ARG A 128 7.22 -3.88 -15.66
C ARG A 128 6.72 -2.75 -16.56
N ALA A 129 5.69 -2.97 -17.37
CA ALA A 129 5.09 -1.91 -18.18
C ALA A 129 4.41 -0.85 -17.30
N MET A 130 3.56 -1.26 -16.36
CA MET A 130 2.86 -0.31 -15.46
C MET A 130 3.84 0.55 -14.66
N VAL A 131 4.92 -0.02 -14.12
CA VAL A 131 5.94 0.71 -13.36
C VAL A 131 6.67 1.73 -14.24
N ARG A 132 7.06 1.36 -15.47
CA ARG A 132 7.70 2.29 -16.41
C ARG A 132 6.79 3.44 -16.79
N GLU A 133 5.55 3.14 -17.17
CA GLU A 133 4.57 4.16 -17.56
C GLU A 133 4.25 5.10 -16.39
N SER A 134 4.19 4.58 -15.16
CA SER A 134 3.99 5.39 -13.94
C SER A 134 5.15 6.36 -13.72
N LEU A 135 6.41 5.92 -13.90
CA LEU A 135 7.55 6.82 -13.73
C LEU A 135 7.60 7.88 -14.85
N LEU A 136 7.30 7.50 -16.10
CA LEU A 136 7.20 8.45 -17.21
C LEU A 136 6.12 9.51 -16.99
N GLU A 137 4.99 9.10 -16.42
CA GLU A 137 3.93 10.03 -16.01
C GLU A 137 4.42 10.98 -14.91
N LEU A 138 5.07 10.45 -13.88
CA LEU A 138 5.58 11.23 -12.74
C LEU A 138 6.69 12.22 -13.14
N ALA A 139 7.60 11.81 -14.02
CA ALA A 139 8.69 12.64 -14.53
C ALA A 139 8.21 13.73 -15.49
N ASN A 140 6.94 13.66 -15.93
CA ASN A 140 6.38 14.41 -17.04
C ASN A 140 7.08 13.99 -18.35
N ARG A 141 6.33 13.38 -19.29
CA ARG A 141 6.81 12.62 -20.48
C ARG A 141 7.89 13.25 -21.38
N ASP A 142 8.24 14.51 -21.14
CA ASP A 142 9.23 15.29 -21.87
C ASP A 142 10.63 15.28 -21.23
N ASP A 143 10.81 14.64 -20.07
CA ASP A 143 12.13 14.47 -19.45
C ASP A 143 12.90 13.31 -20.12
N GLU A 144 13.84 13.64 -21.01
CA GLU A 144 14.62 12.67 -21.80
C GLU A 144 15.67 11.91 -20.95
N ASP A 145 15.91 12.32 -19.69
CA ASP A 145 16.98 11.80 -18.84
C ASP A 145 16.50 10.80 -17.77
N VAL A 146 15.26 10.30 -17.84
CA VAL A 146 14.75 9.32 -16.88
C VAL A 146 15.43 7.95 -17.09
N ASP A 147 16.29 7.54 -16.14
CA ASP A 147 16.95 6.24 -16.16
C ASP A 147 15.95 5.11 -15.88
N LEU A 148 15.37 4.57 -16.96
CA LEU A 148 14.43 3.45 -16.90
C LEU A 148 15.10 2.13 -17.30
N PRO A 149 14.89 1.06 -16.52
CA PRO A 149 15.24 -0.28 -16.95
C PRO A 149 14.54 -0.62 -18.29
N PRO A 150 15.23 -1.31 -19.21
CA PRO A 150 14.57 -1.88 -20.39
C PRO A 150 13.44 -2.82 -19.96
N LEU A 151 12.34 -2.88 -20.72
CA LEU A 151 11.18 -3.72 -20.37
C LEU A 151 11.54 -5.20 -20.12
N ARG A 152 12.51 -5.71 -20.88
CA ARG A 152 12.98 -7.10 -20.78
C ARG A 152 14.11 -7.28 -19.76
N SER A 153 14.42 -6.26 -18.97
CA SER A 153 15.41 -6.36 -17.91
C SER A 153 14.89 -7.28 -16.82
N GLU A 154 15.73 -8.23 -16.41
CA GLU A 154 15.54 -9.12 -15.26
C GLU A 154 16.29 -8.60 -14.02
N ASP A 155 16.92 -7.43 -14.13
CA ASP A 155 17.67 -6.78 -13.04
C ASP A 155 16.70 -6.19 -12.01
N LEU A 156 16.21 -7.04 -11.10
CA LEU A 156 15.26 -6.68 -10.05
C LEU A 156 15.70 -5.46 -9.21
N PRO A 157 16.96 -5.34 -8.73
CA PRO A 157 17.41 -4.16 -8.00
C PRO A 157 17.15 -2.83 -8.72
N ARG A 158 17.35 -2.77 -10.05
CA ARG A 158 17.05 -1.54 -10.82
C ARG A 158 15.56 -1.26 -10.91
N TRP A 159 14.72 -2.29 -10.87
CA TRP A 159 13.28 -2.11 -10.79
C TRP A 159 12.85 -1.62 -9.41
N GLU A 160 13.44 -2.15 -8.34
CA GLU A 160 13.19 -1.70 -6.97
C GLU A 160 13.51 -0.22 -6.78
N ASP A 161 14.63 0.26 -7.34
CA ASP A 161 14.99 1.68 -7.34
C ASP A 161 13.87 2.56 -7.96
N VAL A 162 13.24 2.10 -9.05
CA VAL A 162 12.12 2.81 -9.68
C VAL A 162 10.89 2.80 -8.77
N VAL A 163 10.58 1.66 -8.14
CA VAL A 163 9.45 1.56 -7.22
C VAL A 163 9.65 2.48 -6.01
N ASP A 164 10.87 2.59 -5.49
CA ASP A 164 11.21 3.49 -4.38
C ASP A 164 11.02 4.97 -4.76
N ILE A 165 11.33 5.36 -5.99
CA ILE A 165 11.05 6.72 -6.50
C ILE A 165 9.54 6.98 -6.53
N LEU A 166 8.75 6.03 -7.04
CA LEU A 166 7.30 6.14 -7.08
C LEU A 166 6.70 6.23 -5.65
N ALA A 167 7.16 5.37 -4.73
CA ALA A 167 6.73 5.38 -3.34
C ALA A 167 7.02 6.73 -2.66
N THR A 168 8.23 7.27 -2.87
CA THR A 168 8.64 8.58 -2.31
C THR A 168 7.80 9.75 -2.84
N ALA A 169 7.23 9.62 -4.04
CA ALA A 169 6.32 10.63 -4.60
C ALA A 169 4.91 10.58 -4.00
N VAL A 170 4.50 9.48 -3.37
CA VAL A 170 3.18 9.32 -2.72
C VAL A 170 3.28 9.52 -1.21
N LEU A 171 4.28 8.93 -0.56
CA LEU A 171 4.50 9.06 0.88
C LEU A 171 4.88 10.51 1.23
N TRP A 172 4.41 10.98 2.40
CA TRP A 172 4.83 12.28 2.93
C TRP A 172 6.21 12.15 3.56
N ASP A 173 6.39 11.16 4.42
CA ASP A 173 7.67 10.73 4.99
C ASP A 173 7.65 9.22 5.30
N ARG A 174 8.60 8.75 6.11
CA ARG A 174 8.71 7.35 6.56
C ARG A 174 8.65 7.24 8.08
N ASP A 175 7.99 8.19 8.75
CA ASP A 175 7.96 8.23 10.23
C ASP A 175 7.23 7.02 10.83
N PHE A 176 6.35 6.36 10.06
CA PHE A 176 5.76 5.08 10.44
C PHE A 176 6.83 4.00 10.78
N GLU A 177 8.01 4.02 10.15
CA GLU A 177 9.09 3.06 10.46
C GLU A 177 9.68 3.27 11.86
N MET A 178 9.46 4.43 12.48
CA MET A 178 10.01 4.76 13.80
C MET A 178 9.11 4.32 14.97
N THR A 179 7.99 3.66 14.70
CA THR A 179 6.92 3.39 15.68
C THR A 179 7.40 2.67 16.94
N ASP A 180 8.24 1.64 16.81
CA ASP A 180 8.74 0.91 17.98
C ASP A 180 9.56 1.82 18.93
N GLY A 181 10.24 2.84 18.39
CA GLY A 181 10.96 3.82 19.19
C GLY A 181 10.07 4.83 19.94
N PHE A 182 8.81 5.00 19.53
CA PHE A 182 7.88 5.95 20.16
C PHE A 182 6.86 5.31 21.10
N LEU A 183 6.48 4.05 20.85
CA LEU A 183 5.48 3.34 21.65
C LEU A 183 6.06 2.81 22.98
N ASP A 184 7.35 2.44 23.00
CA ASP A 184 8.02 1.94 24.21
C ASP A 184 8.64 3.05 25.08
N GLU A 185 8.67 4.29 24.60
CA GLU A 185 9.19 5.45 25.34
C GLU A 185 8.17 6.03 26.34
N ASP A 186 8.68 6.69 27.39
CA ASP A 186 7.83 7.44 28.31
C ASP A 186 6.93 8.45 27.54
N PRO A 187 5.62 8.51 27.83
CA PRO A 187 4.68 9.33 27.05
C PRO A 187 5.05 10.82 26.97
N TYR A 188 5.72 11.37 28.00
CA TYR A 188 6.18 12.75 27.99
C TYR A 188 7.38 12.94 27.07
N ILE A 189 8.33 12.00 27.10
CA ILE A 189 9.51 11.99 26.21
C ILE A 189 9.08 11.80 24.76
N SER A 190 8.22 10.82 24.51
CA SER A 190 7.66 10.50 23.19
C SER A 190 6.89 11.71 22.61
N SER A 191 6.05 12.38 23.41
CA SER A 191 5.34 13.61 23.00
C SER A 191 6.28 14.78 22.70
N HIS A 192 7.33 14.98 23.50
CA HIS A 192 8.31 16.03 23.27
C HIS A 192 9.13 15.78 22.01
N ARG A 193 9.54 14.52 21.78
CA ARG A 193 10.28 14.08 20.60
C ARG A 193 9.45 14.22 19.32
N ARG A 194 8.17 13.83 19.33
CA ARG A 194 7.24 14.05 18.19
C ARG A 194 7.11 15.53 17.85
N LYS A 195 6.92 16.38 18.86
CA LYS A 195 6.83 17.84 18.66
C LYS A 195 8.10 18.43 18.06
N LEU A 196 9.27 17.91 18.42
CA LEU A 196 10.55 18.35 17.86
C LEU A 196 10.71 17.96 16.38
N LEU A 197 10.19 16.79 16.01
CA LEU A 197 10.23 16.26 14.64
C LEU A 197 9.08 16.77 13.75
N GLY A 198 8.08 17.42 14.33
CA GLY A 198 6.92 17.94 13.60
C GLY A 198 5.80 16.91 13.38
N ILE A 199 5.86 15.77 14.06
CA ILE A 199 4.88 14.69 13.97
C ILE A 199 3.62 15.07 14.74
N ASP A 200 2.44 14.87 14.14
CA ASP A 200 1.15 15.12 14.80
C ASP A 200 1.00 14.23 16.05
N HIS A 201 0.32 14.76 17.07
CA HIS A 201 0.10 14.08 18.33
C HIS A 201 -0.63 12.74 18.16
N ASP A 202 -1.58 12.67 17.23
CA ASP A 202 -2.41 11.49 16.98
C ASP A 202 -1.89 10.56 15.88
N TYR A 203 -0.75 10.90 15.25
CA TYR A 203 -0.19 10.14 14.12
C TYR A 203 0.05 8.66 14.44
N PHE A 204 0.65 8.35 15.61
CA PHE A 204 0.92 6.98 16.06
C PHE A 204 -0.18 6.39 16.95
N THR A 205 -1.18 7.18 17.35
CA THR A 205 -2.23 6.74 18.29
C THR A 205 -3.58 6.54 17.62
N ASP A 206 -3.63 6.66 16.29
CA ASP A 206 -4.84 6.38 15.54
C ASP A 206 -5.20 4.89 15.67
N VAL A 207 -6.50 4.61 15.77
CA VAL A 207 -7.02 3.24 15.92
C VAL A 207 -7.60 2.83 14.57
N PRO A 208 -7.10 1.75 13.95
CA PRO A 208 -7.61 1.31 12.66
C PRO A 208 -9.09 0.96 12.79
N GLN A 209 -9.86 1.19 11.73
CA GLN A 209 -11.23 0.69 11.68
C GLN A 209 -11.20 -0.83 11.73
N ASP A 210 -11.98 -1.41 12.64
CA ASP A 210 -12.11 -2.85 12.80
C ASP A 210 -13.53 -3.29 12.40
N PRO A 211 -13.82 -3.33 11.08
CA PRO A 211 -15.13 -3.72 10.60
C PRO A 211 -15.37 -5.20 10.87
N LYS A 212 -16.61 -5.54 11.21
CA LYS A 212 -17.04 -6.95 11.19
C LYS A 212 -16.91 -7.54 9.78
N PRO A 213 -16.80 -8.88 9.63
CA PRO A 213 -16.67 -9.53 8.34
C PRO A 213 -17.70 -9.08 7.30
N GLU A 214 -18.98 -8.91 7.67
CA GLU A 214 -20.01 -8.50 6.69
C GLU A 214 -19.79 -7.08 6.16
N VAL A 215 -19.20 -6.22 6.99
CA VAL A 215 -18.78 -4.87 6.59
C VAL A 215 -17.52 -4.95 5.74
N ALA A 216 -16.53 -5.80 6.09
CA ALA A 216 -15.33 -6.02 5.29
C ALA A 216 -15.67 -6.52 3.87
N HIS A 217 -16.58 -7.50 3.73
CA HIS A 217 -17.10 -7.98 2.44
C HIS A 217 -17.78 -6.87 1.61
N ARG A 218 -18.41 -5.89 2.27
CA ARG A 218 -18.95 -4.71 1.59
C ARG A 218 -17.82 -3.79 1.12
N LEU A 219 -16.84 -3.50 1.97
CA LEU A 219 -15.68 -2.68 1.63
C LEU A 219 -14.86 -3.27 0.48
N ILE A 220 -14.70 -4.59 0.41
CA ILE A 220 -14.07 -5.28 -0.73
C ILE A 220 -14.81 -4.94 -2.04
N ARG A 221 -16.14 -5.10 -2.05
CA ARG A 221 -16.96 -4.84 -3.24
C ARG A 221 -16.90 -3.36 -3.67
N GLU A 222 -16.96 -2.45 -2.70
CA GLU A 222 -16.85 -1.01 -2.94
C GLU A 222 -15.48 -0.66 -3.50
N THR A 223 -14.41 -1.17 -2.89
CA THR A 223 -13.03 -0.95 -3.35
C THR A 223 -12.84 -1.43 -4.77
N ARG A 224 -13.20 -2.68 -5.09
CA ARG A 224 -13.14 -3.20 -6.48
C ARG A 224 -13.98 -2.38 -7.46
N GLY A 225 -15.06 -1.76 -7.00
CA GLY A 225 -15.82 -0.78 -7.76
C GLY A 225 -14.98 0.44 -8.16
N LEU A 226 -14.19 0.98 -7.22
CA LEU A 226 -13.25 2.08 -7.45
C LEU A 226 -12.12 1.65 -8.39
N LEU A 227 -11.52 0.48 -8.17
CA LEU A 227 -10.39 -0.01 -8.98
C LEU A 227 -10.78 -0.15 -10.47
N ARG A 228 -11.97 -0.69 -10.74
CA ARG A 228 -12.49 -0.84 -12.12
C ARG A 228 -12.78 0.48 -12.83
N LEU A 229 -13.03 1.57 -12.10
CA LEU A 229 -13.18 2.89 -12.70
C LEU A 229 -11.85 3.45 -13.20
N ARG A 230 -10.72 2.97 -12.65
CA ARG A 230 -9.36 3.36 -13.04
C ARG A 230 -8.71 2.43 -14.05
N ALA A 231 -9.23 1.23 -14.22
CA ALA A 231 -8.80 0.29 -15.26
C ALA A 231 -9.39 0.56 -16.66
N ARG A 232 -9.95 1.75 -16.92
CA ARG A 232 -10.64 2.11 -18.18
C ARG A 232 -10.05 3.31 -18.87
#